data_AF-A0A1B8NV72-F1
#
_entry.id   AF-A0A1B8NV72-F1
#
_cell.length_a   1.000
_cell.length_b   1.000
_cell.length_c   1.000
_cell.angle_alpha   90.00
_cell.angle_beta   90.00
_cell.angle_gamma   90.00
#
_symmetry.space_group_name_H-M   'P 1'
#
loop_
_entity.id
_entity.type
_entity.pdbx_description
1 polymer ?
#
loop_
_entity_poly.entity_id
_entity_poly.type
_entity_poly.pdbx_seq_one_letter_code
_entity_poly.pdbx_strand_id
1 'polypeptide(L)'
;MKASNSAPQDLIIVGNGMVGHHLVEQLVERDVHRHYRIRVFGEERHLAYDRVHLSEYFSGRDADDLALSTTDYYAEHGIELHLHEAVTDIDRDARELVTPQGRYAYDRLVLATGSYPFVPPIPGGDRDGCLVYRTLDDLDAIREAARSATTGVVVGGGLLGLEAANALRGLDLDTAVVEFAPRLMPMQVDNEGGELLREKIEALGVQVLTDRATQHIEDGDTSRHRMVFQDDKLLETDLIVFSAGIRPRDELARNAGLEMGERGGVVIDDRCLTSDPAILAVGEVALWRGSIFGLVAPVTRWPRPPPTP
;
A
#
# COMPACT_ATOMS: atom_id res chain seq x y z
N MET A 1 -45.43 18.70 7.86
CA MET A 1 -44.53 17.67 8.42
C MET A 1 -43.29 18.36 8.94
N LYS A 2 -42.99 18.23 10.24
CA LYS A 2 -41.77 18.80 10.84
C LYS A 2 -40.57 18.05 10.25
N ALA A 3 -39.64 18.77 9.62
CA ALA A 3 -38.32 18.24 9.31
C ALA A 3 -37.70 17.83 10.66
N SER A 4 -37.42 16.53 10.81
CA SER A 4 -36.63 16.01 11.92
C SER A 4 -35.22 16.57 11.75
N ASN A 5 -34.92 17.65 12.44
CA ASN A 5 -33.59 18.28 12.48
C ASN A 5 -32.70 17.46 13.43
N SER A 6 -32.35 16.23 13.04
CA SER A 6 -31.30 15.48 13.72
C SER A 6 -29.95 16.06 13.31
N ALA A 7 -29.04 16.21 14.27
CA ALA A 7 -27.66 16.60 13.97
C ALA A 7 -27.07 15.64 12.91
N PRO A 8 -26.20 16.13 12.00
CA PRO A 8 -25.54 15.28 11.01
C PRO A 8 -24.76 14.17 11.72
N GLN A 9 -24.82 12.96 11.19
CA GLN A 9 -24.15 11.79 11.76
C GLN A 9 -22.63 11.88 11.57
N ASP A 10 -21.86 11.35 12.51
CA ASP A 10 -20.39 11.29 12.40
C ASP A 10 -19.96 10.12 11.51
N LEU A 11 -19.32 10.43 10.38
CA LEU A 11 -18.67 9.45 9.51
C LEU A 11 -17.15 9.63 9.58
N ILE A 12 -16.44 8.61 10.04
CA ILE A 12 -14.98 8.60 10.05
C ILE A 12 -14.46 7.64 8.97
N ILE A 13 -13.50 8.10 8.17
CA ILE A 13 -12.78 7.30 7.18
C ILE A 13 -11.32 7.18 7.64
N VAL A 14 -10.84 5.95 7.80
CA VAL A 14 -9.47 5.65 8.23
C VAL A 14 -8.66 5.18 7.04
N GLY A 15 -7.71 6.01 6.62
CA GLY A 15 -6.88 5.81 5.44
C GLY A 15 -7.19 6.84 4.36
N ASN A 16 -6.25 7.76 4.12
CA ASN A 16 -6.31 8.74 3.04
C ASN A 16 -5.51 8.31 1.80
N GLY A 17 -5.55 7.02 1.45
CA GLY A 17 -4.99 6.52 0.20
C GLY A 17 -5.95 6.71 -0.97
N MET A 18 -5.59 6.21 -2.16
CA MET A 18 -6.42 6.32 -3.38
C MET A 18 -7.88 5.88 -3.16
N VAL A 19 -8.10 4.78 -2.43
CA VAL A 19 -9.46 4.26 -2.16
C VAL A 19 -10.23 5.13 -1.17
N GLY A 20 -9.58 5.60 -0.09
CA GLY A 20 -10.22 6.47 0.90
C GLY A 20 -10.59 7.83 0.29
N HIS A 21 -9.71 8.38 -0.53
CA HIS A 21 -9.99 9.59 -1.29
C HIS A 21 -11.10 9.38 -2.32
N HIS A 22 -11.06 8.29 -3.08
CA HIS A 22 -12.13 8.00 -4.03
C HIS A 22 -13.49 7.82 -3.35
N LEU A 23 -13.53 7.25 -2.14
CA LEU A 23 -14.75 7.21 -1.34
C LEU A 23 -15.25 8.62 -1.02
N VAL A 24 -14.35 9.54 -0.63
CA VAL A 24 -14.69 10.95 -0.42
C VAL A 24 -15.29 11.56 -1.69
N GLU A 25 -14.65 11.38 -2.86
CA GLU A 25 -15.19 11.87 -4.14
C GLU A 25 -16.60 11.34 -4.39
N GLN A 26 -16.83 10.04 -4.19
CA GLN A 26 -18.15 9.43 -4.37
C GLN A 26 -19.20 9.96 -3.40
N LEU A 27 -18.81 10.28 -2.16
CA LEU A 27 -19.71 10.91 -1.18
C LEU A 27 -20.03 12.36 -1.55
N VAL A 28 -19.08 13.06 -2.18
CA VAL A 28 -19.26 14.42 -2.70
C VAL A 28 -20.18 14.43 -3.91
N GLU A 29 -19.87 13.64 -4.94
CA GLU A 29 -20.62 13.53 -6.20
C GLU A 29 -22.10 13.17 -5.99
N ARG A 30 -22.39 12.41 -4.93
CA ARG A 30 -23.74 11.95 -4.59
C ARG A 30 -24.44 12.82 -3.56
N ASP A 31 -23.87 13.98 -3.21
CA ASP A 31 -24.35 14.90 -2.17
C ASP A 31 -24.48 14.29 -0.76
N VAL A 32 -23.93 13.09 -0.53
CA VAL A 32 -24.01 12.38 0.75
C VAL A 32 -23.22 13.11 1.84
N HIS A 33 -22.10 13.75 1.48
CA HIS A 33 -21.30 14.57 2.39
C HIS A 33 -22.12 15.65 3.13
N ARG A 34 -23.23 16.12 2.56
CA ARG A 34 -24.11 17.12 3.19
C ARG A 34 -24.94 16.58 4.35
N HIS A 35 -24.93 15.27 4.58
CA HIS A 35 -25.72 14.60 5.61
C HIS A 35 -24.86 14.05 6.76
N TYR A 36 -23.54 14.12 6.62
CA TYR A 36 -22.58 13.62 7.59
C TYR A 36 -21.61 14.72 7.99
N ARG A 37 -21.12 14.65 9.22
CA ARG A 37 -19.85 15.28 9.61
C ARG A 37 -18.74 14.29 9.29
N ILE A 38 -17.99 14.55 8.23
CA ILE A 38 -16.98 13.62 7.72
C ILE A 38 -15.60 14.00 8.25
N ARG A 39 -14.90 13.03 8.85
CA ARG A 39 -13.47 13.11 9.17
C ARG A 39 -12.69 12.05 8.42
N VAL A 40 -11.56 12.43 7.83
CA VAL A 40 -10.65 11.51 7.15
C VAL A 40 -9.31 11.52 7.87
N PHE A 41 -8.83 10.37 8.29
CA PHE A 41 -7.55 10.21 8.97
C PHE A 41 -6.52 9.54 8.05
N GLY A 42 -5.37 10.18 7.89
CA GLY A 42 -4.20 9.67 7.18
C GLY A 42 -2.99 9.68 8.10
N GLU A 43 -2.34 8.52 8.23
CA GLU A 43 -1.05 8.40 8.93
C GLU A 43 0.06 9.16 8.22
N GLU A 44 0.05 9.16 6.88
CA GLU A 44 1.04 9.86 6.08
C GLU A 44 0.85 11.38 6.12
N ARG A 45 1.96 12.11 5.98
CA ARG A 45 1.96 13.59 5.98
C ARG A 45 1.40 14.21 4.69
N HIS A 46 1.27 13.41 3.64
CA HIS A 46 0.88 13.86 2.31
C HIS A 46 -0.63 13.72 2.08
N LEU A 47 -1.18 14.54 1.19
CA LEU A 47 -2.52 14.33 0.63
C LEU A 47 -2.59 12.96 -0.05
N ALA A 48 -3.81 12.46 -0.29
CA ALA A 48 -3.98 11.27 -1.12
C ALA A 48 -3.31 11.49 -2.48
N TYR A 49 -2.49 10.55 -2.91
CA TYR A 49 -1.70 10.64 -4.14
C TYR A 49 -1.78 9.33 -4.92
N ASP A 50 -1.48 9.40 -6.22
CA ASP A 50 -1.53 8.25 -7.12
C ASP A 50 -0.34 7.30 -6.87
N ARG A 51 -0.62 6.17 -6.24
CA ARG A 51 0.39 5.15 -5.97
C ARG A 51 0.77 4.28 -7.16
N VAL A 52 -0.04 4.32 -8.22
CA VAL A 52 0.26 3.59 -9.47
C VAL A 52 1.42 4.26 -10.21
N HIS A 53 1.58 5.58 -10.04
CA HIS A 53 2.62 6.37 -10.69
C HIS A 53 3.80 6.70 -9.76
N LEU A 54 4.03 5.92 -8.70
CA LEU A 54 5.12 6.14 -7.74
C LEU A 54 6.50 6.22 -8.41
N SER A 55 6.73 5.46 -9.47
CA SER A 55 8.02 5.49 -10.19
C SER A 55 8.31 6.86 -10.81
N GLU A 56 7.28 7.64 -11.15
CA GLU A 56 7.44 8.97 -11.72
C GLU A 56 8.03 9.97 -10.72
N TYR A 57 7.90 9.69 -9.42
CA TYR A 57 8.55 10.47 -8.38
C TYR A 57 10.06 10.54 -8.64
N PHE A 58 10.69 9.41 -8.97
CA PHE A 58 12.13 9.35 -9.31
C PHE A 58 12.50 10.10 -10.59
N SER A 59 11.55 10.31 -11.49
CA SER A 59 11.74 11.06 -12.75
C SER A 59 11.56 12.57 -12.63
N GLY A 60 11.33 13.09 -11.41
CA GLY A 60 11.30 14.52 -11.11
C GLY A 60 9.92 15.07 -10.74
N ARG A 61 8.87 14.24 -10.71
CA ARG A 61 7.58 14.64 -10.12
C ARG A 61 7.71 14.72 -8.59
N ASP A 62 6.99 15.66 -7.99
CA ASP A 62 6.93 15.80 -6.53
C ASP A 62 5.63 15.24 -5.93
N ALA A 63 5.42 15.48 -4.64
CA ALA A 63 4.23 15.00 -3.93
C ALA A 63 2.95 15.71 -4.39
N ASP A 64 3.06 16.99 -4.77
CA ASP A 64 1.91 17.79 -5.22
C ASP A 64 1.50 17.38 -6.63
N ASP A 65 2.47 17.08 -7.50
CA ASP A 65 2.21 16.49 -8.81
C ASP A 65 1.41 15.19 -8.71
N LEU A 66 1.77 14.32 -7.77
CA LEU A 66 1.10 13.02 -7.58
C LEU A 66 -0.20 13.13 -6.80
N ALA A 67 -0.49 14.26 -6.15
CA ALA A 67 -1.69 14.44 -5.35
C ALA A 67 -2.95 14.28 -6.21
N LEU A 68 -3.92 13.52 -5.70
CA LEU A 68 -5.22 13.30 -6.35
C LEU A 68 -6.18 14.48 -6.14
N SER A 69 -5.85 15.38 -5.22
CA SER A 69 -6.71 16.49 -4.81
C SER A 69 -5.92 17.56 -4.08
N THR A 70 -6.61 18.59 -3.60
CA THR A 70 -6.04 19.71 -2.83
C THR A 70 -6.64 19.74 -1.42
N THR A 71 -5.97 20.40 -0.47
CA THR A 71 -6.57 20.68 0.85
C THR A 71 -7.88 21.47 0.74
N ASP A 72 -7.95 22.38 -0.24
CA ASP A 72 -9.12 23.22 -0.50
C ASP A 72 -10.34 22.38 -0.90
N TYR A 73 -10.16 21.32 -1.68
CA TYR A 73 -11.25 20.42 -2.05
C TYR A 73 -11.95 19.82 -0.82
N TYR A 74 -11.19 19.32 0.16
CA TYR A 74 -11.78 18.80 1.40
C TYR A 74 -12.52 19.90 2.17
N ALA A 75 -11.91 21.08 2.29
CA ALA A 75 -12.49 22.21 3.03
C ALA A 75 -13.78 22.74 2.38
N GLU A 76 -13.82 22.89 1.05
CA GLU A 76 -14.98 23.33 0.28
C GLU A 76 -16.18 22.38 0.43
N HIS A 77 -15.91 21.09 0.66
CA HIS A 77 -16.93 20.07 0.91
C HIS A 77 -17.20 19.79 2.39
N GLY A 78 -16.64 20.60 3.31
CA GLY A 78 -16.88 20.47 4.74
C GLY A 78 -16.32 19.17 5.35
N ILE A 79 -15.24 18.64 4.78
CA ILE A 79 -14.58 17.41 5.22
C ILE A 79 -13.35 17.78 6.06
N GLU A 80 -13.31 17.28 7.29
CA GLU A 80 -12.17 17.48 8.20
C GLU A 80 -11.07 16.46 7.85
N LEU A 81 -9.97 16.93 7.27
CA LEU A 81 -8.82 16.10 6.92
C LEU A 81 -7.74 16.16 8.01
N HIS A 82 -7.41 15.00 8.58
CA HIS A 82 -6.35 14.80 9.57
C HIS A 82 -5.20 14.04 8.91
N LEU A 83 -4.10 14.74 8.60
CA LEU A 83 -2.86 14.14 8.10
C LEU A 83 -1.83 14.02 9.21
N HIS A 84 -0.84 13.14 9.03
CA HIS A 84 0.16 12.85 10.07
C HIS A 84 -0.50 12.42 11.41
N GLU A 85 -1.63 11.74 11.31
CA GLU A 85 -2.43 11.30 12.46
C GLU A 85 -2.80 9.83 12.30
N ALA A 86 -1.94 8.97 12.83
CA ALA A 86 -2.16 7.53 12.85
C ALA A 86 -3.29 7.19 13.81
N VAL A 87 -4.26 6.42 13.32
CA VAL A 87 -5.25 5.77 14.16
C VAL A 87 -4.61 4.56 14.82
N THR A 88 -4.70 4.48 16.14
CA THR A 88 -4.03 3.44 16.93
C THR A 88 -4.98 2.39 17.47
N ASP A 89 -6.26 2.72 17.66
CA ASP A 89 -7.26 1.79 18.19
C ASP A 89 -8.70 2.16 17.82
N ILE A 90 -9.60 1.18 17.93
CA ILE A 90 -11.05 1.34 17.75
C ILE A 90 -11.77 0.76 18.97
N ASP A 91 -12.35 1.64 19.77
CA ASP A 91 -13.20 1.27 20.90
C ASP A 91 -14.65 1.11 20.41
N ARG A 92 -15.04 -0.14 20.11
CA ARG A 92 -16.36 -0.46 19.56
C ARG A 92 -17.50 -0.27 20.55
N ASP A 93 -17.24 -0.45 21.83
CA ASP A 93 -18.24 -0.29 22.89
C ASP A 93 -18.60 1.18 23.08
N ALA A 94 -17.58 2.06 23.06
CA ALA A 94 -17.77 3.51 23.09
C ALA A 94 -18.11 4.11 21.72
N ARG A 95 -17.88 3.38 20.62
CA ARG A 95 -17.90 3.86 19.23
C ARG A 95 -16.98 5.05 19.03
N GLU A 96 -15.75 4.89 19.48
CA GLU A 96 -14.72 5.91 19.38
C GLU A 96 -13.48 5.38 18.67
N LEU A 97 -12.91 6.25 17.86
CA LEU A 97 -11.62 6.06 17.24
C LEU A 97 -10.55 6.74 18.10
N VAL A 98 -9.40 6.08 18.29
CA VAL A 98 -8.31 6.58 19.14
C VAL A 98 -7.08 6.93 18.30
N THR A 99 -6.55 8.12 18.52
CA THR A 99 -5.27 8.60 17.98
C THR A 99 -4.41 9.16 19.11
N PRO A 100 -3.12 9.46 18.87
CA PRO A 100 -2.28 10.18 19.83
C PRO A 100 -2.83 11.57 20.23
N GLN A 101 -3.68 12.17 19.40
CA GLN A 101 -4.23 13.51 19.58
C GLN A 101 -5.57 13.49 20.33
N GLY A 102 -6.28 12.36 20.34
CA GLY A 102 -7.54 12.26 21.09
C GLY A 102 -8.43 11.08 20.72
N ARG A 103 -9.69 11.18 21.15
CA ARG A 103 -10.75 10.21 20.90
C ARG A 103 -11.85 10.87 20.08
N TYR A 104 -12.36 10.16 19.08
CA TYR A 104 -13.33 10.69 18.12
C TYR A 104 -14.51 9.75 17.99
N ALA A 105 -15.69 10.20 18.41
CA ALA A 105 -16.92 9.42 18.28
C ALA A 105 -17.33 9.26 16.81
N TYR A 106 -17.90 8.10 16.47
CA TYR A 106 -18.44 7.82 15.15
C TYR A 106 -19.83 7.17 15.20
N ASP A 107 -20.69 7.54 14.25
CA ASP A 107 -21.90 6.78 13.91
C ASP A 107 -21.60 5.72 12.85
N ARG A 108 -20.66 6.03 11.95
CA ARG A 108 -20.13 5.14 10.92
C ARG A 108 -18.63 5.27 10.83
N LEU A 109 -17.96 4.13 10.69
CA LEU A 109 -16.51 4.04 10.49
C LEU A 109 -16.23 3.28 9.21
N VAL A 110 -15.32 3.77 8.39
CA VAL A 110 -14.85 3.08 7.18
C VAL A 110 -13.35 2.82 7.30
N LEU A 111 -12.96 1.55 7.23
CA LEU A 111 -11.57 1.14 7.15
C LEU A 111 -11.13 1.09 5.68
N ALA A 112 -10.33 2.06 5.29
CA ALA A 112 -9.67 2.18 3.98
C ALA A 112 -8.14 2.17 4.14
N THR A 113 -7.64 1.39 5.11
CA THR A 113 -6.23 1.33 5.54
C THR A 113 -5.30 0.67 4.51
N GLY A 114 -5.87 0.00 3.49
CA GLY A 114 -5.12 -0.58 2.39
C GLY A 114 -4.23 -1.74 2.83
N SER A 115 -2.99 -1.76 2.35
CA SER A 115 -2.00 -2.82 2.59
C SER A 115 -0.61 -2.24 2.86
N TYR A 116 0.23 -3.04 3.50
CA TYR A 116 1.64 -2.77 3.77
C TYR A 116 2.54 -3.74 2.99
N PRO A 117 3.79 -3.35 2.68
CA PRO A 117 4.74 -4.23 2.01
C PRO A 117 5.09 -5.44 2.88
N PHE A 118 5.01 -6.63 2.29
CA PHE A 118 5.48 -7.84 2.94
C PHE A 118 6.99 -7.94 2.80
N VAL A 119 7.70 -7.88 3.93
CA VAL A 119 9.13 -8.18 4.01
C VAL A 119 9.27 -9.64 4.50
N PRO A 120 9.87 -10.54 3.70
CA PRO A 120 10.12 -11.91 4.15
C PRO A 120 11.00 -11.92 5.41
N PRO A 121 10.79 -12.86 6.36
CA PRO A 121 11.55 -12.93 7.61
C PRO A 121 12.96 -13.46 7.38
N ILE A 122 13.80 -12.65 6.73
CA ILE A 122 15.20 -12.94 6.42
C ILE A 122 16.05 -12.33 7.55
N PRO A 123 16.86 -13.11 8.27
CA PRO A 123 17.82 -12.57 9.24
C PRO A 123 18.70 -11.49 8.59
N GLY A 124 18.76 -10.31 9.21
CA GLY A 124 19.46 -9.14 8.67
C GLY A 124 18.65 -8.34 7.63
N GLY A 125 17.39 -8.68 7.36
CA GLY A 125 16.51 -7.90 6.48
C GLY A 125 16.03 -6.57 7.05
N ASP A 126 16.33 -6.28 8.32
CA ASP A 126 16.01 -5.05 9.05
C ASP A 126 17.23 -4.12 9.23
N ARG A 127 18.37 -4.47 8.61
CA ARG A 127 19.58 -3.64 8.62
C ARG A 127 19.30 -2.29 7.95
N ASP A 128 19.97 -1.24 8.43
CA ASP A 128 19.88 0.05 7.75
C ASP A 128 20.32 -0.08 6.27
N GLY A 129 19.65 0.62 5.35
CA GLY A 129 19.76 0.42 3.91
C GLY A 129 18.97 -0.79 3.35
N CYS A 130 18.22 -1.50 4.18
CA CYS A 130 17.15 -2.40 3.75
C CYS A 130 15.81 -1.65 3.83
N LEU A 131 15.24 -1.31 2.67
CA LEU A 131 14.07 -0.45 2.54
C LEU A 131 12.91 -1.18 1.84
N VAL A 132 11.75 -0.52 1.78
CA VAL A 132 10.58 -0.99 1.04
C VAL A 132 10.18 0.04 -0.01
N TYR A 133 9.26 -0.32 -0.92
CA TYR A 133 8.77 0.57 -1.97
C TYR A 133 7.25 0.73 -1.87
N ARG A 134 6.75 1.79 -1.22
CA ARG A 134 5.29 1.97 -1.02
C ARG A 134 4.81 3.39 -0.78
N THR A 135 5.51 4.17 0.03
CA THR A 135 5.13 5.54 0.44
C THR A 135 6.11 6.57 -0.12
N LEU A 136 5.71 7.83 -0.24
CA LEU A 136 6.66 8.88 -0.64
C LEU A 136 7.84 8.99 0.33
N ASP A 137 7.60 8.74 1.62
CA ASP A 137 8.66 8.69 2.64
C ASP A 137 9.63 7.52 2.41
N ASP A 138 9.15 6.36 1.98
CA ASP A 138 10.01 5.24 1.57
C ASP A 138 10.87 5.62 0.36
N LEU A 139 10.30 6.35 -0.60
CA LEU A 139 10.99 6.78 -1.80
C LEU A 139 12.05 7.85 -1.50
N ASP A 140 11.77 8.76 -0.56
CA ASP A 140 12.76 9.69 0.00
C ASP A 140 13.91 8.94 0.67
N ALA A 141 13.60 7.91 1.46
CA ALA A 141 14.62 7.07 2.11
C ALA A 141 15.49 6.33 1.08
N ILE A 142 14.89 5.81 -0.01
CA ILE A 142 15.63 5.19 -1.13
C ILE A 142 16.56 6.20 -1.78
N ARG A 143 16.07 7.42 -2.08
CA ARG A 143 16.88 8.49 -2.68
C ARG A 143 18.06 8.87 -1.79
N GLU A 144 17.82 9.00 -0.49
CA GLU A 144 18.87 9.35 0.45
C GLU A 144 19.93 8.25 0.53
N ALA A 145 19.52 7.00 0.67
CA ALA A 145 20.44 5.86 0.70
C ALA A 145 21.25 5.76 -0.60
N ALA A 146 20.62 6.03 -1.75
CA ALA A 146 21.25 5.97 -3.06
C ALA A 146 22.39 6.99 -3.24
N ARG A 147 22.39 8.13 -2.51
CA ARG A 147 23.45 9.17 -2.63
C ARG A 147 24.85 8.67 -2.35
N SER A 148 24.97 7.60 -1.56
CA SER A 148 26.25 6.99 -1.17
C SER A 148 26.41 5.56 -1.66
N ALA A 149 25.44 5.06 -2.41
CA ALA A 149 25.43 3.72 -2.97
C ALA A 149 25.94 3.72 -4.41
N THR A 150 26.51 2.59 -4.82
CA THR A 150 26.84 2.32 -6.23
C THR A 150 26.04 1.16 -6.79
N THR A 151 25.54 0.30 -5.91
CA THR A 151 24.79 -0.92 -6.26
C THR A 151 23.46 -0.97 -5.50
N GLY A 152 22.45 -1.57 -6.12
CA GLY A 152 21.14 -1.75 -5.50
C GLY A 152 20.48 -3.07 -5.89
N VAL A 153 19.84 -3.74 -4.94
CA VAL A 153 19.12 -4.99 -5.20
C VAL A 153 17.65 -4.84 -4.85
N VAL A 154 16.77 -5.26 -5.75
CA VAL A 154 15.34 -5.42 -5.46
C VAL A 154 15.03 -6.89 -5.21
N VAL A 155 14.43 -7.18 -4.06
CA VAL A 155 13.94 -8.52 -3.71
C VAL A 155 12.47 -8.64 -4.07
N GLY A 156 12.19 -9.39 -5.12
CA GLY A 156 10.86 -9.58 -5.72
C GLY A 156 10.84 -9.09 -7.17
N GLY A 157 10.54 -9.99 -8.10
CA GLY A 157 10.44 -9.77 -9.54
C GLY A 157 9.00 -9.63 -10.04
N GLY A 158 8.09 -9.16 -9.19
CA GLY A 158 6.73 -8.76 -9.56
C GLY A 158 6.68 -7.35 -10.17
N LEU A 159 5.48 -6.87 -10.53
CA LEU A 159 5.30 -5.56 -11.17
C LEU A 159 5.98 -4.41 -10.40
N LEU A 160 5.64 -4.25 -9.11
CA LEU A 160 6.24 -3.23 -8.25
C LEU A 160 7.76 -3.42 -8.07
N GLY A 161 8.23 -4.66 -8.10
CA GLY A 161 9.66 -4.96 -7.99
C GLY A 161 10.43 -4.50 -9.22
N LEU A 162 9.85 -4.70 -10.41
CA LEU A 162 10.44 -4.21 -11.66
C LEU A 162 10.37 -2.67 -11.76
N GLU A 163 9.30 -2.04 -11.27
CA GLU A 163 9.23 -0.58 -11.14
C GLU A 163 10.28 -0.03 -10.17
N ALA A 164 10.46 -0.66 -9.00
CA ALA A 164 11.50 -0.31 -8.05
C ALA A 164 12.90 -0.50 -8.65
N ALA A 165 13.13 -1.56 -9.43
CA ALA A 165 14.42 -1.78 -10.08
C ALA A 165 14.72 -0.70 -11.13
N ASN A 166 13.71 -0.30 -11.90
CA ASN A 166 13.84 0.84 -12.81
C ASN A 166 14.09 2.16 -12.07
N ALA A 167 13.49 2.36 -10.89
CA ALA A 167 13.77 3.51 -10.04
C ALA A 167 15.23 3.53 -9.55
N LEU A 168 15.78 2.39 -9.09
CA LEU A 168 17.19 2.29 -8.70
C LEU A 168 18.14 2.55 -9.89
N ARG A 169 17.81 2.06 -11.09
CA ARG A 169 18.55 2.41 -12.31
C ARG A 169 18.50 3.90 -12.64
N GLY A 170 17.35 4.54 -12.45
CA GLY A 170 17.20 5.98 -12.61
C GLY A 170 17.98 6.83 -11.60
N LEU A 171 18.43 6.22 -10.51
CA LEU A 171 19.35 6.78 -9.53
C LEU A 171 20.83 6.40 -9.80
N ASP A 172 21.13 5.93 -11.00
CA ASP A 172 22.46 5.54 -11.46
C ASP A 172 23.09 4.36 -10.68
N LEU A 173 22.29 3.50 -10.04
CA LEU A 173 22.78 2.31 -9.35
C LEU A 173 22.92 1.11 -10.29
N ASP A 174 24.00 0.35 -10.13
CA ASP A 174 24.11 -0.99 -10.72
C ASP A 174 23.10 -1.92 -10.03
N THR A 175 22.04 -2.26 -10.77
CA THR A 175 20.82 -2.82 -10.19
C THR A 175 20.64 -4.29 -10.54
N ALA A 176 20.27 -5.09 -9.54
CA ALA A 176 19.81 -6.46 -9.74
C ALA A 176 18.41 -6.69 -9.16
N VAL A 177 17.65 -7.58 -9.79
CA VAL A 177 16.39 -8.12 -9.27
C VAL A 177 16.61 -9.56 -8.86
N VAL A 178 16.31 -9.87 -7.61
CA VAL A 178 16.34 -11.21 -7.05
C VAL A 178 14.90 -11.72 -6.92
N GLU A 179 14.58 -12.81 -7.60
CA GLU A 179 13.26 -13.45 -7.59
C GLU A 179 13.37 -14.90 -7.13
N PHE A 180 12.47 -15.30 -6.22
CA PHE A 180 12.40 -16.64 -5.68
C PHE A 180 11.90 -17.64 -6.74
N ALA A 181 10.89 -17.25 -7.52
CA ALA A 181 10.34 -18.03 -8.60
C ALA A 181 11.36 -18.21 -9.75
N PRO A 182 11.16 -19.21 -10.63
CA PRO A 182 12.04 -19.42 -11.77
C PRO A 182 11.93 -18.33 -12.86
N ARG A 183 10.97 -17.40 -12.73
CA ARG A 183 10.71 -16.34 -13.71
C ARG A 183 10.17 -15.08 -13.05
N LEU A 184 10.34 -13.95 -13.75
CA LEU A 184 9.71 -12.67 -13.41
C LEU A 184 8.18 -12.73 -13.61
N MET A 185 7.46 -11.89 -12.86
CA MET A 185 5.99 -11.78 -12.88
C MET A 185 5.25 -13.13 -12.90
N PRO A 186 5.57 -14.07 -11.98
CA PRO A 186 5.11 -15.45 -12.06
C PRO A 186 3.59 -15.61 -11.98
N MET A 187 2.88 -14.61 -11.45
CA MET A 187 1.42 -14.58 -11.37
C MET A 187 0.73 -14.04 -12.64
N GLN A 188 1.47 -13.38 -13.53
CA GLN A 188 0.93 -12.67 -14.69
C GLN A 188 1.37 -13.27 -16.03
N VAL A 189 2.56 -13.87 -16.10
CA VAL A 189 3.11 -14.43 -17.34
C VAL A 189 3.47 -15.91 -17.20
N ASP A 190 3.43 -16.61 -18.33
CA ASP A 190 3.94 -17.98 -18.46
C ASP A 190 5.47 -17.99 -18.66
N ASN A 191 6.05 -19.16 -18.92
CA ASN A 191 7.50 -19.30 -19.04
C ASN A 191 8.05 -18.55 -20.27
N GLU A 192 7.38 -18.64 -21.42
CA GLU A 192 7.83 -17.95 -22.65
C GLU A 192 7.76 -16.43 -22.48
N GLY A 193 6.67 -15.92 -21.90
CA GLY A 193 6.54 -14.51 -21.55
C GLY A 193 7.58 -14.06 -20.51
N GLY A 194 7.91 -14.93 -19.56
CA GLY A 194 8.94 -14.68 -18.54
C GLY A 194 10.35 -14.52 -19.11
N GLU A 195 10.73 -15.36 -20.08
CA GLU A 195 12.04 -15.24 -20.76
C GLU A 195 12.12 -13.97 -21.61
N LEU A 196 11.07 -13.66 -22.40
CA LEU A 196 11.03 -12.41 -23.16
C LEU A 196 11.08 -11.18 -22.24
N LEU A 197 10.42 -11.25 -21.07
CA LEU A 197 10.46 -10.18 -20.08
C LEU A 197 11.87 -10.05 -19.49
N ARG A 198 12.54 -11.15 -19.13
CA ARG A 198 13.94 -11.15 -18.69
C ARG A 198 14.83 -10.41 -19.69
N GLU A 199 14.79 -10.81 -20.96
CA GLU A 199 15.63 -10.19 -22.00
C GLU A 199 15.42 -8.68 -22.09
N LYS A 200 14.17 -8.22 -21.97
CA LYS A 200 13.84 -6.79 -21.97
C LYS A 200 14.38 -6.07 -20.74
N ILE A 201 14.26 -6.66 -19.56
CA ILE A 201 14.75 -6.08 -18.31
C ILE A 201 16.29 -6.02 -18.30
N GLU A 202 16.95 -7.08 -18.77
CA GLU A 202 18.41 -7.12 -18.91
C GLU A 202 18.91 -6.10 -19.95
N ALA A 203 18.17 -5.88 -21.04
CA ALA A 203 18.48 -4.84 -22.01
C ALA A 203 18.35 -3.40 -21.46
N LEU A 204 17.61 -3.21 -20.37
CA LEU A 204 17.55 -1.94 -19.62
C LEU A 204 18.70 -1.80 -18.61
N GLY A 205 19.61 -2.77 -18.56
CA GLY A 205 20.77 -2.76 -17.65
C GLY A 205 20.46 -3.23 -16.24
N VAL A 206 19.36 -3.97 -16.04
CA VAL A 206 19.01 -4.59 -14.76
C VAL A 206 19.39 -6.07 -14.79
N GLN A 207 20.23 -6.51 -13.88
CA GLN A 207 20.57 -7.93 -13.76
C GLN A 207 19.38 -8.72 -13.20
N VAL A 208 19.05 -9.87 -13.79
CA VAL A 208 17.91 -10.69 -13.34
C VAL A 208 18.39 -12.02 -12.75
N LEU A 209 18.13 -12.23 -11.46
CA LEU A 209 18.52 -13.41 -10.69
C LEU A 209 17.27 -14.14 -10.19
N THR A 210 16.78 -15.10 -10.98
CA THR A 210 15.66 -15.99 -10.61
C THR A 210 16.15 -17.25 -9.91
N ASP A 211 15.24 -18.03 -9.32
CA ASP A 211 15.56 -19.21 -8.51
C ASP A 211 16.53 -18.86 -7.37
N ARG A 212 16.38 -17.68 -6.77
CA ARG A 212 17.21 -17.20 -5.67
C ARG A 212 16.38 -16.91 -4.44
N ALA A 213 16.71 -17.61 -3.36
CA ALA A 213 16.14 -17.45 -2.03
C ALA A 213 17.23 -16.97 -1.08
N THR A 214 17.14 -15.72 -0.64
CA THR A 214 18.05 -15.16 0.37
C THR A 214 17.81 -15.85 1.71
N GLN A 215 18.86 -16.45 2.27
CA GLN A 215 18.85 -17.11 3.57
C GLN A 215 19.07 -16.11 4.70
N HIS A 216 20.04 -15.22 4.53
CA HIS A 216 20.34 -14.13 5.46
C HIS A 216 21.11 -13.01 4.76
N ILE A 217 21.18 -11.86 5.43
CA ILE A 217 21.91 -10.68 4.98
C ILE A 217 22.91 -10.30 6.08
N GLU A 218 24.18 -10.18 5.69
CA GLU A 218 25.30 -9.87 6.58
C GLU A 218 26.12 -8.68 6.06
N ASP A 219 27.15 -8.28 6.80
CA ASP A 219 28.10 -7.26 6.34
C ASP A 219 28.85 -7.75 5.09
N GLY A 220 28.92 -6.90 4.06
CA GLY A 220 29.72 -7.18 2.86
C GLY A 220 31.18 -6.79 3.02
N ASP A 221 32.03 -7.33 2.15
CA ASP A 221 33.47 -7.00 2.11
C ASP A 221 33.74 -5.75 1.27
N THR A 222 32.96 -5.53 0.20
CA THR A 222 33.13 -4.45 -0.78
C THR A 222 31.95 -3.50 -0.86
N SER A 223 30.75 -4.00 -0.58
CA SER A 223 29.54 -3.20 -0.41
C SER A 223 28.99 -3.35 1.00
N ARG A 224 28.01 -2.51 1.35
CA ARG A 224 27.43 -2.50 2.69
C ARG A 224 26.85 -3.84 3.14
N HIS A 225 26.12 -4.51 2.25
CA HIS A 225 25.40 -5.74 2.53
C HIS A 225 25.92 -6.87 1.66
N ARG A 226 25.84 -8.08 2.20
CA ARG A 226 26.03 -9.33 1.48
C ARG A 226 24.80 -10.20 1.67
N MET A 227 24.13 -10.50 0.56
CA MET A 227 23.02 -11.44 0.51
C MET A 227 23.58 -12.85 0.29
N VAL A 228 23.28 -13.75 1.22
CA VAL A 228 23.64 -15.17 1.12
C VAL A 228 22.45 -15.95 0.61
N PHE A 229 22.60 -16.64 -0.51
CA PHE A 229 21.53 -17.45 -1.13
C PHE A 229 21.58 -18.91 -0.67
N GLN A 230 20.52 -19.66 -0.98
CA GLN A 230 20.37 -21.07 -0.61
C GLN A 230 21.41 -22.03 -1.23
N ASP A 231 22.13 -21.58 -2.27
CA ASP A 231 23.17 -22.35 -2.96
C ASP A 231 24.60 -21.84 -2.64
N ASP A 232 24.76 -21.18 -1.48
CA ASP A 232 26.00 -20.55 -1.00
C ASP A 232 26.57 -19.45 -1.91
N LYS A 233 25.83 -19.05 -2.95
CA LYS A 233 26.18 -17.89 -3.76
C LYS A 233 25.95 -16.61 -2.97
N LEU A 234 26.75 -15.62 -3.29
CA LEU A 234 26.77 -14.33 -2.63
C LEU A 234 26.46 -13.22 -3.64
N LEU A 235 25.75 -12.20 -3.20
CA LEU A 235 25.60 -10.94 -3.92
C LEU A 235 25.83 -9.80 -2.94
N GLU A 236 26.82 -8.97 -3.22
CA GLU A 236 27.07 -7.76 -2.43
C GLU A 236 26.34 -6.57 -3.02
N THR A 237 25.79 -5.72 -2.14
CA THR A 237 25.08 -4.51 -2.55
C THR A 237 25.06 -3.45 -1.45
N ASP A 238 24.94 -2.18 -1.82
CA ASP A 238 24.87 -1.07 -0.86
C ASP A 238 23.46 -0.83 -0.34
N LEU A 239 22.45 -1.14 -1.16
CA LEU A 239 21.03 -0.86 -0.92
C LEU A 239 20.17 -2.06 -1.29
N ILE A 240 19.22 -2.43 -0.42
CA ILE A 240 18.25 -3.49 -0.68
C ILE A 240 16.84 -2.91 -0.60
N VAL A 241 16.01 -3.17 -1.60
CA VAL A 241 14.59 -2.79 -1.61
C VAL A 241 13.72 -4.05 -1.65
N PHE A 242 12.88 -4.25 -0.65
CA PHE A 242 11.94 -5.36 -0.59
C PHE A 242 10.63 -5.03 -1.31
N SER A 243 10.27 -5.89 -2.26
CA SER A 243 9.03 -5.85 -3.04
C SER A 243 8.48 -7.28 -3.22
N ALA A 244 8.33 -8.00 -2.11
CA ALA A 244 7.91 -9.42 -2.10
C ALA A 244 6.39 -9.62 -1.96
N GLY A 245 5.60 -8.59 -2.29
CA GLY A 245 4.14 -8.57 -2.18
C GLY A 245 3.63 -7.68 -1.06
N ILE A 246 2.33 -7.75 -0.80
CA ILE A 246 1.63 -6.91 0.17
C ILE A 246 0.75 -7.74 1.10
N ARG A 247 0.43 -7.19 2.27
CA ARG A 247 -0.53 -7.73 3.23
C ARG A 247 -1.54 -6.66 3.66
N PRO A 248 -2.83 -7.01 3.84
CA PRO A 248 -3.83 -6.10 4.38
C PRO A 248 -3.37 -5.42 5.67
N ARG A 249 -3.54 -4.09 5.80
CA ARG A 249 -3.35 -3.35 7.06
C ARG A 249 -4.59 -3.52 7.92
N ASP A 250 -4.68 -4.70 8.54
CA ASP A 250 -5.88 -5.19 9.21
C ASP A 250 -5.79 -5.14 10.75
N GLU A 251 -4.71 -4.56 11.28
CA GLU A 251 -4.35 -4.56 12.70
C GLU A 251 -5.42 -3.87 13.54
N LEU A 252 -5.96 -2.74 13.07
CA LEU A 252 -7.05 -2.02 13.76
C LEU A 252 -8.30 -2.87 13.90
N ALA A 253 -8.72 -3.52 12.80
CA ALA A 253 -9.90 -4.37 12.80
C ALA A 253 -9.72 -5.61 13.68
N ARG A 254 -8.53 -6.21 13.62
CA ARG A 254 -8.15 -7.37 14.42
C ARG A 254 -8.17 -7.05 15.91
N ASN A 255 -7.57 -5.93 16.31
CA ASN A 255 -7.56 -5.47 17.70
C ASN A 255 -8.97 -5.11 18.19
N ALA A 256 -9.81 -4.56 17.30
CA ALA A 256 -11.22 -4.31 17.56
C ALA A 256 -12.10 -5.59 17.59
N GLY A 257 -11.52 -6.77 17.39
CA GLY A 257 -12.25 -8.04 17.42
C GLY A 257 -13.29 -8.17 16.30
N LEU A 258 -13.02 -7.60 15.12
CA LEU A 258 -13.81 -7.85 13.92
C LEU A 258 -13.50 -9.24 13.34
N GLU A 259 -14.41 -9.76 12.53
CA GLU A 259 -14.19 -11.01 11.81
C GLU A 259 -13.09 -10.82 10.75
N MET A 260 -12.07 -11.68 10.82
CA MET A 260 -10.87 -11.61 9.99
C MET A 260 -10.74 -12.86 9.12
N GLY A 261 -10.11 -12.71 7.96
CA GLY A 261 -9.65 -13.85 7.17
C GLY A 261 -8.52 -14.61 7.82
N GLU A 262 -8.42 -15.91 7.52
CA GLU A 262 -7.32 -16.78 7.96
C GLU A 262 -5.95 -16.24 7.51
N ARG A 263 -5.88 -15.64 6.32
CA ARG A 263 -4.66 -15.05 5.73
C ARG A 263 -4.60 -13.53 5.86
N GLY A 264 -5.44 -12.95 6.73
CA GLY A 264 -5.62 -11.51 6.88
C GLY A 264 -6.75 -10.93 6.03
N GLY A 265 -7.00 -9.64 6.24
CA GLY A 265 -8.10 -8.88 5.67
C GLY A 265 -9.37 -8.93 6.52
N VAL A 266 -10.14 -7.85 6.48
CA VAL A 266 -11.39 -7.67 7.22
C VAL A 266 -12.54 -8.29 6.43
N VAL A 267 -13.22 -9.27 7.00
CA VAL A 267 -14.34 -9.95 6.32
C VAL A 267 -15.47 -8.95 6.11
N ILE A 268 -15.97 -8.86 4.87
CA ILE A 268 -17.11 -8.01 4.51
C ILE A 268 -18.19 -8.73 3.71
N ASP A 269 -19.42 -8.24 3.83
CA ASP A 269 -20.56 -8.62 2.98
C ASP A 269 -20.59 -7.85 1.64
N ASP A 270 -21.60 -8.11 0.81
CA ASP A 270 -21.80 -7.47 -0.51
C ASP A 270 -22.10 -5.95 -0.41
N ARG A 271 -22.28 -5.41 0.80
CA ARG A 271 -22.50 -3.99 1.10
C ARG A 271 -21.30 -3.36 1.80
N CYS A 272 -20.17 -4.06 1.83
CA CYS A 272 -18.93 -3.67 2.51
C CYS A 272 -19.05 -3.60 4.05
N LEU A 273 -20.10 -4.17 4.65
CA LEU A 273 -20.27 -4.21 6.10
C LEU A 273 -19.39 -5.30 6.70
N THR A 274 -18.75 -4.99 7.83
CA THR A 274 -18.00 -5.96 8.64
C THR A 274 -18.93 -6.73 9.59
N SER A 275 -18.36 -7.56 10.46
CA SER A 275 -19.10 -8.18 11.58
C SER A 275 -19.73 -7.16 12.55
N ASP A 276 -19.29 -5.90 12.51
CA ASP A 276 -19.94 -4.78 13.19
C ASP A 276 -20.71 -3.91 12.18
N PRO A 277 -22.05 -3.77 12.29
CA PRO A 277 -22.84 -2.97 11.36
C PRO A 277 -22.52 -1.47 11.31
N ALA A 278 -21.80 -0.93 12.30
CA ALA A 278 -21.34 0.45 12.29
C ALA A 278 -20.01 0.63 11.53
N ILE A 279 -19.31 -0.46 11.21
CA ILE A 279 -17.98 -0.45 10.60
C ILE A 279 -18.04 -1.10 9.21
N LEU A 280 -17.51 -0.40 8.22
CA LEU A 280 -17.31 -0.86 6.86
C LEU A 280 -15.82 -1.03 6.59
N ALA A 281 -15.46 -1.83 5.59
CA ALA A 281 -14.10 -1.90 5.07
C ALA A 281 -14.10 -1.88 3.54
N VAL A 282 -13.14 -1.16 2.94
CA VAL A 282 -13.02 -1.00 1.48
C VAL A 282 -11.56 -1.02 1.04
N GLY A 283 -11.30 -1.38 -0.22
CA GLY A 283 -9.96 -1.46 -0.78
C GLY A 283 -9.19 -2.70 -0.32
N GLU A 284 -7.85 -2.61 -0.30
CA GLU A 284 -6.97 -3.77 -0.09
C GLU A 284 -7.05 -4.38 1.32
N VAL A 285 -7.66 -3.68 2.28
CA VAL A 285 -7.91 -4.21 3.62
C VAL A 285 -9.13 -5.15 3.65
N ALA A 286 -10.06 -5.01 2.70
CA ALA A 286 -11.32 -5.73 2.69
C ALA A 286 -11.18 -7.13 2.06
N LEU A 287 -11.66 -8.13 2.79
CA LEU A 287 -11.75 -9.52 2.35
C LEU A 287 -13.20 -9.84 1.98
N TRP A 288 -13.49 -9.83 0.68
CA TRP A 288 -14.82 -10.12 0.17
C TRP A 288 -14.89 -11.54 -0.40
N ARG A 289 -15.78 -12.37 0.16
CA ARG A 289 -15.98 -13.78 -0.26
C ARG A 289 -14.67 -14.58 -0.33
N GLY A 290 -13.79 -14.37 0.65
CA GLY A 290 -12.49 -15.04 0.74
C GLY A 290 -11.42 -14.51 -0.21
N SER A 291 -11.67 -13.39 -0.90
CA SER A 291 -10.72 -12.75 -1.82
C SER A 291 -10.45 -11.30 -1.44
N ILE A 292 -9.17 -10.91 -1.46
CA ILE A 292 -8.72 -9.52 -1.35
C ILE A 292 -8.47 -9.01 -2.76
N PHE A 293 -8.96 -7.81 -3.05
CA PHE A 293 -8.74 -7.14 -4.32
C PHE A 293 -7.80 -5.96 -4.07
N GLY A 294 -6.58 -6.06 -4.60
CA GLY A 294 -5.53 -5.03 -4.46
C GLY A 294 -4.55 -5.07 -5.62
N LEU A 295 -3.81 -3.97 -5.80
CA LEU A 295 -2.87 -3.69 -6.90
C LEU A 295 -3.42 -3.98 -8.30
N VAL A 296 -4.00 -2.95 -8.93
CA VAL A 296 -4.36 -2.87 -10.36
C VAL A 296 -4.69 -4.25 -10.98
N ALA A 297 -5.63 -4.99 -10.38
CA ALA A 297 -6.44 -5.89 -11.16
C ALA A 297 -7.28 -4.99 -12.09
N PRO A 298 -7.55 -5.36 -13.35
CA PRO A 298 -8.37 -4.55 -14.23
C PRO A 298 -9.70 -4.22 -13.50
N VAL A 299 -9.86 -2.96 -13.10
CA VAL A 299 -11.02 -2.40 -12.40
C VAL A 299 -12.32 -2.52 -13.23
N THR A 300 -12.27 -3.15 -14.40
CA THR A 300 -13.41 -3.43 -15.26
C THR A 300 -14.32 -4.57 -14.79
N ARG A 301 -14.06 -5.23 -13.65
CA ARG A 301 -14.93 -6.31 -13.16
C ARG A 301 -15.35 -6.18 -11.69
N TRP A 302 -16.02 -5.08 -11.35
CA TRP A 302 -17.08 -5.15 -10.36
C TRP A 302 -18.28 -5.90 -10.98
N PRO A 303 -18.72 -7.07 -10.47
CA PRO A 303 -19.96 -7.65 -10.94
C PRO A 303 -21.11 -6.72 -10.54
N ARG A 304 -21.71 -6.04 -11.51
CA ARG A 304 -23.01 -5.39 -11.30
C ARG A 304 -23.97 -6.47 -10.79
N PRO A 305 -24.76 -6.21 -9.73
CA PRO A 305 -25.82 -7.14 -9.36
C PRO A 305 -26.70 -7.38 -10.61
N PRO A 306 -27.13 -8.63 -10.85
CA PRO A 306 -28.03 -8.91 -11.95
C PRO A 306 -29.28 -8.03 -11.79
N PRO A 307 -29.85 -7.48 -12.88
CA PRO A 307 -31.13 -6.80 -12.79
C PRO A 307 -32.14 -7.79 -12.20
N THR A 308 -32.74 -7.44 -11.07
CA THR A 308 -33.89 -8.17 -10.54
C THR A 308 -35.05 -8.07 -11.54
N PRO A 309 -35.83 -9.15 -11.72
CA PRO A 309 -36.95 -9.19 -12.68
C PRO A 309 -38.05 -8.18 -12.35
#